data_AF-A0A6A9SWR0-F1
#
_entry.id   AF-A0A6A9SWR0-F1
#
_cell.length_a   1.000
_cell.length_b   1.000
_cell.length_c   1.000
_cell.angle_alpha   90.00
_cell.angle_beta   90.00
_cell.angle_gamma   90.00
#
_symmetry.space_group_name_H-M   'P 1'
#
loop_
_entity.id
_entity.type
_entity.pdbx_description
1 polymer ?
#
loop_
_entity_poly.entity_id
_entity_poly.type
_entity_poly.pdbx_seq_one_letter_code
_entity_poly.pdbx_strand_id
1 'polypeptide(L)'
;MELIDEKGRLFGRVNIVDALVVLFAIAVLAAGAALVLGGSDAPDTSERMHVTVETPNQSATTFTPERVTYDGADANITDVYRTPNRTYLRVALDGTRTEDGFQFDSKHVRLGDTPTIATNTVVAGGTVTERNTTAAFDTETTTVTVETTVDDSVASAISSGDEQRFQETTVATITGVDTTSENTTHANLNVTLTLETRLVNGTPYYGGSPVRLGRTLAVETNGYEFEGEIIQR
;
A
#
# COMPACT_ATOMS: atom_id res chain seq x y z
N MET A 1 45.95 39.11 -42.53
CA MET A 1 44.77 39.94 -42.89
C MET A 1 44.12 40.35 -41.59
N GLU A 2 43.98 41.65 -41.35
CA GLU A 2 43.17 42.15 -40.24
C GLU A 2 41.69 41.93 -40.54
N LEU A 3 40.96 41.37 -39.58
CA LEU A 3 39.53 41.08 -39.70
C LEU A 3 38.66 42.34 -39.57
N ILE A 4 39.21 43.40 -38.95
CA ILE A 4 38.54 44.66 -38.62
C ILE A 4 39.49 45.80 -38.97
N ASP A 5 39.04 46.79 -39.74
CA ASP A 5 39.85 47.98 -40.08
C ASP A 5 39.72 49.11 -39.03
N GLU A 6 40.60 50.12 -39.11
CA GLU A 6 40.63 51.30 -38.20
C GLU A 6 39.33 52.13 -38.22
N LYS A 7 38.41 51.86 -39.14
CA LYS A 7 37.09 52.50 -39.27
C LYS A 7 35.96 51.60 -38.75
N GLY A 8 36.29 50.46 -38.14
CA GLY A 8 35.32 49.52 -37.58
C GLY A 8 34.57 48.71 -38.65
N ARG A 9 35.14 48.46 -39.83
CA ARG A 9 34.49 47.64 -40.86
C ARG A 9 35.01 46.21 -40.84
N LEU A 10 34.10 45.24 -40.79
CA LEU A 10 34.39 43.82 -40.95
C LEU A 10 34.70 43.54 -42.43
N PHE A 11 35.88 42.99 -42.72
CA PHE A 11 36.33 42.66 -44.09
C PHE A 11 36.28 43.84 -45.09
N GLY A 12 36.35 45.09 -44.60
CA GLY A 12 36.33 46.31 -45.43
C GLY A 12 35.00 46.61 -46.16
N ARG A 13 33.95 45.79 -45.97
CA ARG A 13 32.68 45.90 -46.70
C ARG A 13 31.48 46.24 -45.81
N VAL A 14 31.46 45.80 -44.56
CA VAL A 14 30.29 45.94 -43.67
C VAL A 14 30.70 46.60 -42.36
N ASN A 15 29.90 47.53 -41.83
CA ASN A 15 30.14 48.14 -40.52
C ASN A 15 29.96 47.08 -39.42
N ILE A 16 30.93 46.96 -38.50
CA ILE A 16 30.88 45.99 -37.40
C ILE A 16 29.65 46.18 -36.52
N VAL A 17 29.20 47.42 -36.34
CA VAL A 17 28.03 47.74 -35.52
C VAL A 17 26.76 47.18 -36.16
N ASP A 18 26.57 47.38 -37.47
CA ASP A 18 25.42 46.82 -38.18
C ASP A 18 25.45 45.29 -38.21
N ALA A 19 26.64 44.70 -38.38
CA ALA A 19 26.79 43.25 -38.34
C ALA A 19 26.38 42.66 -36.98
N LEU A 20 26.75 43.32 -35.88
CA LEU A 20 26.35 42.91 -34.53
C LEU A 20 24.86 43.09 -34.29
N VAL A 21 24.25 44.17 -34.78
CA VAL A 21 22.79 44.40 -34.66
C VAL A 21 22.00 43.35 -35.42
N VAL A 22 22.42 42.99 -36.63
CA VAL A 22 21.78 41.92 -37.42
C VAL A 22 21.95 40.57 -36.73
N LEU A 23 23.13 40.26 -36.21
CA LEU A 23 23.37 39.02 -35.48
C LEU A 23 22.52 38.94 -34.20
N PHE A 24 22.40 40.06 -33.48
CA PHE A 24 21.52 40.16 -32.32
C PHE A 24 20.04 39.98 -32.69
N ALA A 25 19.58 40.60 -33.78
CA ALA A 25 18.21 40.42 -34.27
C ALA A 25 17.92 38.97 -34.66
N ILE A 26 18.86 38.28 -35.31
CA ILE A 26 18.76 36.85 -35.63
C ILE A 26 18.72 36.00 -34.35
N ALA A 27 19.56 36.31 -33.36
CA ALA A 27 19.58 35.60 -32.08
C ALA A 27 18.25 35.78 -31.32
N VAL A 28 17.70 37.00 -31.30
CA VAL A 28 16.40 37.29 -30.68
C VAL A 28 15.26 36.60 -31.43
N LEU A 29 15.29 36.58 -32.76
CA LEU A 29 14.30 35.85 -33.57
C LEU A 29 14.38 34.34 -33.33
N ALA A 30 15.59 33.78 -33.28
CA ALA A 30 15.80 32.37 -32.99
C ALA A 30 15.36 32.01 -31.58
N ALA A 31 15.67 32.84 -30.58
CA ALA A 31 15.21 32.67 -29.20
C ALA A 31 13.68 32.81 -29.10
N GLY A 32 13.07 33.75 -29.81
CA GLY A 32 11.62 33.93 -29.88
C GLY A 32 10.93 32.74 -30.53
N ALA A 33 11.48 32.22 -31.64
CA ALA A 33 10.97 31.01 -32.29
C ALA A 33 11.14 29.78 -31.41
N ALA A 34 12.28 29.63 -30.72
CA ALA A 34 12.51 28.54 -29.78
C ALA A 34 11.58 28.62 -28.55
N LEU A 35 11.22 29.80 -28.09
CA LEU A 35 10.25 29.97 -26.99
C LEU A 35 8.83 29.58 -27.43
N VAL A 36 8.43 29.98 -28.64
CA VAL A 36 7.09 29.67 -29.20
C VAL A 36 6.96 28.20 -29.59
N LEU A 37 8.03 27.56 -30.05
CA LEU A 37 8.03 26.18 -30.54
C LEU A 37 8.53 25.15 -29.52
N GLY A 38 9.35 25.58 -28.56
CA GLY A 38 10.03 24.71 -27.58
C GLY A 38 9.34 24.62 -26.23
N GLY A 39 8.25 25.37 -26.01
CA GLY A 39 7.40 25.23 -24.84
C GLY A 39 6.43 24.05 -24.97
N SER A 40 6.91 22.83 -25.14
CA SER A 40 6.12 21.64 -24.81
C SER A 40 6.31 21.32 -23.33
N ASP A 41 5.93 22.25 -22.46
CA ASP A 41 5.53 21.92 -21.09
C ASP A 41 4.19 21.18 -21.21
N ALA A 42 4.21 19.95 -21.75
CA ALA A 42 3.12 19.04 -21.52
C ALA A 42 3.02 18.94 -19.99
N PRO A 43 1.83 19.18 -19.40
CA PRO A 43 1.68 19.09 -17.96
C PRO A 43 2.23 17.72 -17.52
N ASP A 44 3.04 17.70 -16.47
CA ASP A 44 3.51 16.44 -15.90
C ASP A 44 2.28 15.68 -15.38
N THR A 45 1.78 14.77 -16.20
CA THR A 45 0.67 13.91 -15.85
C THR A 45 1.14 12.71 -15.03
N SER A 46 2.44 12.57 -14.76
CA SER A 46 2.94 11.49 -13.92
C SER A 46 2.39 11.64 -12.51
N GLU A 47 1.80 10.57 -12.02
CA GLU A 47 1.21 10.52 -10.69
C GLU A 47 1.60 9.19 -10.05
N ARG A 48 1.86 9.21 -8.75
CA ARG A 48 1.98 7.98 -7.96
C ARG A 48 0.69 7.76 -7.19
N MET A 49 0.03 6.63 -7.43
CA MET A 49 -1.14 6.21 -6.67
C MET A 49 -0.79 5.02 -5.80
N HIS A 50 -1.26 5.03 -4.56
CA HIS A 50 -1.26 3.82 -3.74
C HIS A 50 -2.64 3.17 -3.74
N VAL A 51 -2.63 1.84 -3.82
CA VAL A 51 -3.83 1.00 -3.73
C VAL A 51 -3.66 -0.05 -2.62
N THR A 52 -4.77 -0.48 -2.04
CA THR A 52 -4.80 -1.71 -1.23
C THR A 52 -5.19 -2.86 -2.14
N VAL A 53 -4.35 -3.89 -2.22
CA VAL A 53 -4.70 -5.18 -2.81
C VAL A 53 -4.89 -6.20 -1.70
N GLU A 54 -6.08 -6.76 -1.62
CA GLU A 54 -6.40 -7.86 -0.72
C GLU A 54 -6.10 -9.18 -1.40
N THR A 55 -5.33 -10.04 -0.74
CA THR A 55 -5.00 -11.39 -1.21
C THR A 55 -5.41 -12.41 -0.15
N PRO A 56 -6.00 -13.56 -0.53
CA PRO A 56 -6.23 -14.64 0.42
C PRO A 56 -4.89 -15.12 0.98
N ASN A 57 -4.86 -15.50 2.27
CA ASN A 57 -3.69 -16.14 2.85
C ASN A 57 -3.57 -17.56 2.29
N GLN A 58 -2.78 -17.74 1.24
CA GLN A 58 -2.27 -19.04 0.88
C GLN A 58 -1.07 -19.34 1.78
N SER A 59 -1.04 -20.50 2.43
CA SER A 59 -0.11 -20.86 3.51
C SER A 59 1.39 -20.82 3.14
N ALA A 60 1.75 -20.45 1.90
CA ALA A 60 3.11 -20.34 1.39
C ALA A 60 3.49 -18.94 0.88
N THR A 61 2.58 -17.96 0.89
CA THR A 61 2.82 -16.63 0.32
C THR A 61 3.35 -15.66 1.37
N THR A 62 4.62 -15.29 1.27
CA THR A 62 5.22 -14.22 2.09
C THR A 62 5.47 -13.01 1.19
N PHE A 63 4.55 -12.06 1.19
CA PHE A 63 4.82 -10.73 0.64
C PHE A 63 5.57 -9.89 1.66
N THR A 64 6.55 -9.11 1.24
CA THR A 64 7.17 -8.05 2.05
C THR A 64 7.19 -6.76 1.23
N PRO A 65 7.51 -5.60 1.83
CA PRO A 65 7.78 -4.40 1.05
C PRO A 65 8.97 -4.62 0.10
N GLU A 66 8.68 -4.73 -1.19
CA GLU A 66 9.66 -5.02 -2.25
C GLU A 66 9.14 -4.57 -3.62
N ARG A 67 10.03 -4.59 -4.63
CA ARG A 67 9.64 -4.41 -6.03
C ARG A 67 8.94 -5.67 -6.52
N VAL A 68 7.83 -5.47 -7.22
CA VAL A 68 6.99 -6.55 -7.74
C VAL A 68 6.57 -6.25 -9.17
N THR A 69 5.99 -7.24 -9.83
CA THR A 69 5.19 -7.01 -11.04
C THR A 69 3.71 -7.01 -10.67
N TYR A 70 2.99 -5.98 -11.12
CA TYR A 70 1.55 -5.81 -10.99
C TYR A 70 0.96 -5.88 -12.41
N ASP A 71 0.19 -6.92 -12.71
CA ASP A 71 -0.37 -7.18 -14.05
C ASP A 71 0.66 -7.10 -15.19
N GLY A 72 1.89 -7.53 -14.90
CA GLY A 72 3.00 -7.58 -15.85
C GLY A 72 3.86 -6.31 -15.91
N ALA A 73 3.51 -5.25 -15.19
CA ALA A 73 4.27 -4.00 -15.13
C ALA A 73 4.94 -3.79 -13.76
N ASP A 74 6.05 -3.07 -13.74
CA ASP A 74 6.84 -2.83 -12.52
C ASP A 74 6.07 -1.95 -11.53
N ALA A 75 5.95 -2.44 -10.29
CA ALA A 75 5.34 -1.74 -9.16
C ALA A 75 6.15 -1.98 -7.88
N ASN A 76 5.70 -1.40 -6.76
CA ASN A 76 6.35 -1.61 -5.47
C ASN A 76 5.31 -1.86 -4.37
N ILE A 77 5.46 -2.96 -3.63
CA ILE A 77 4.76 -3.13 -2.35
C ILE A 77 5.47 -2.21 -1.34
N THR A 78 4.74 -1.27 -0.75
CA THR A 78 5.27 -0.32 0.23
C THR A 78 4.98 -0.74 1.67
N ASP A 79 3.93 -1.52 1.90
CA ASP A 79 3.55 -2.01 3.22
C ASP A 79 2.68 -3.28 3.12
N VAL A 80 2.69 -4.10 4.18
CA VAL A 80 1.96 -5.37 4.25
C VAL A 80 1.30 -5.51 5.61
N TYR A 81 -0.03 -5.53 5.64
CA TYR A 81 -0.82 -5.81 6.83
C TYR A 81 -1.39 -7.23 6.77
N ARG A 82 -1.28 -7.99 7.86
CA ARG A 82 -1.66 -9.41 7.92
C ARG A 82 -2.66 -9.68 9.03
N THR A 83 -3.57 -10.59 8.73
CA THR A 83 -4.54 -11.18 9.64
C THR A 83 -4.52 -12.69 9.42
N PRO A 84 -5.14 -13.52 10.28
CA PRO A 84 -5.08 -14.98 10.13
C PRO A 84 -5.55 -15.48 8.76
N ASN A 85 -6.57 -14.85 8.18
CA ASN A 85 -7.25 -15.30 6.96
C ASN A 85 -6.96 -14.44 5.71
N ARG A 86 -6.41 -13.23 5.87
CA ARG A 86 -6.19 -12.29 4.76
C ARG A 86 -4.87 -11.53 4.90
N THR A 87 -4.27 -11.21 3.77
CA THR A 87 -3.14 -10.29 3.64
C THR A 87 -3.58 -9.09 2.80
N TYR A 88 -3.18 -7.90 3.23
CA TYR A 88 -3.41 -6.65 2.53
C TYR A 88 -2.07 -6.06 2.14
N LEU A 89 -1.92 -5.76 0.86
CA LEU A 89 -0.71 -5.20 0.29
C LEU A 89 -0.98 -3.73 -0.04
N ARG A 90 -0.13 -2.83 0.44
CA ARG A 90 -0.08 -1.48 -0.10
C ARG A 90 0.83 -1.49 -1.30
N VAL A 91 0.29 -1.18 -2.48
CA VAL A 91 1.05 -1.17 -3.74
C VAL A 91 1.12 0.26 -4.26
N ALA A 92 2.33 0.76 -4.49
CA ALA A 92 2.60 2.00 -5.19
C ALA A 92 2.65 1.73 -6.71
N LEU A 93 1.83 2.48 -7.44
CA LEU A 93 1.72 2.44 -8.89
C LEU A 93 2.16 3.80 -9.44
N ASP A 94 3.21 3.80 -10.26
CA ASP A 94 3.67 4.97 -10.99
C ASP A 94 2.97 5.01 -12.34
N GLY A 95 2.01 5.92 -12.48
CA GLY A 95 1.11 5.97 -13.62
C GLY A 95 0.94 7.37 -14.16
N THR A 96 -0.13 7.56 -14.92
CA THR A 96 -0.48 8.85 -15.52
C THR A 96 -1.93 9.21 -15.21
N ARG A 97 -2.14 10.49 -14.89
CA ARG A 97 -3.47 11.07 -14.72
C ARG A 97 -4.00 11.51 -16.08
N THR A 98 -5.13 10.91 -16.49
CA THR A 98 -5.86 11.27 -17.71
C THR A 98 -7.22 11.89 -17.36
N GLU A 99 -7.94 12.40 -18.35
CA GLU A 99 -9.32 12.89 -18.17
C GLU A 99 -10.26 11.79 -17.64
N ASP A 100 -10.03 10.53 -18.03
CA ASP A 100 -10.80 9.36 -17.62
C ASP A 100 -10.38 8.79 -16.25
N GLY A 101 -9.31 9.36 -15.66
CA GLY A 101 -8.79 8.97 -14.35
C GLY A 101 -7.33 8.52 -14.40
N PHE A 102 -6.88 7.91 -13.30
CA PHE A 102 -5.53 7.37 -13.20
C PHE A 102 -5.38 6.08 -13.99
N GLN A 103 -4.29 5.97 -14.75
CA GLN A 103 -3.91 4.78 -15.48
C GLN A 103 -2.52 4.31 -15.06
N PHE A 104 -2.37 3.01 -14.85
CA PHE A 104 -1.10 2.33 -14.66
C PHE A 104 -0.90 1.35 -15.82
N ASP A 105 0.24 1.42 -16.51
CA ASP A 105 0.51 0.64 -17.72
C ASP A 105 -0.65 0.69 -18.76
N SER A 106 -1.14 1.90 -19.05
CA SER A 106 -2.27 2.15 -19.96
C SER A 106 -3.61 1.51 -19.56
N LYS A 107 -3.73 0.98 -18.34
CA LYS A 107 -4.97 0.39 -17.79
C LYS A 107 -5.50 1.26 -16.66
N HIS A 108 -6.82 1.44 -16.61
CA HIS A 108 -7.46 2.12 -15.49
C HIS A 108 -7.37 1.27 -14.24
N VAL A 109 -7.07 1.89 -13.10
CA VAL A 109 -7.05 1.22 -11.79
C VAL A 109 -8.34 1.55 -11.02
N ARG A 110 -9.17 0.53 -10.81
CA ARG A 110 -10.52 0.61 -10.24
C ARG A 110 -10.65 -0.29 -9.02
N LEU A 111 -11.65 0.01 -8.20
CA LEU A 111 -12.05 -0.89 -7.10
C LEU A 111 -12.64 -2.17 -7.69
N GLY A 112 -12.27 -3.31 -7.11
CA GLY A 112 -12.70 -4.64 -7.59
C GLY A 112 -11.83 -5.22 -8.70
N ASP A 113 -10.85 -4.48 -9.24
CA ASP A 113 -9.87 -5.04 -10.17
C ASP A 113 -9.13 -6.20 -9.50
N THR A 114 -8.82 -7.24 -10.27
CA THR A 114 -8.19 -8.46 -9.77
C THR A 114 -6.78 -8.65 -10.32
N PRO A 115 -5.82 -7.85 -9.86
CA PRO A 115 -4.47 -7.90 -10.42
C PRO A 115 -3.76 -9.18 -10.01
N THR A 116 -2.84 -9.61 -10.86
CA THR A 116 -1.79 -10.57 -10.49
C THR A 116 -0.60 -9.80 -9.94
N ILE A 117 -0.17 -10.17 -8.74
CA ILE A 117 1.05 -9.66 -8.12
C ILE A 117 2.07 -10.79 -8.10
N ALA A 118 3.23 -10.54 -8.70
CA ALA A 118 4.32 -11.50 -8.72
C ALA A 118 5.63 -10.90 -8.19
N THR A 119 6.23 -11.65 -7.26
CA THR A 119 7.61 -11.49 -6.78
C THR A 119 8.50 -12.52 -7.48
N ASN A 120 9.76 -12.63 -7.07
CA ASN A 120 10.65 -13.68 -7.58
C ASN A 120 10.25 -15.10 -7.14
N THR A 121 9.51 -15.22 -6.03
CA THR A 121 9.19 -16.51 -5.38
C THR A 121 7.71 -16.80 -5.31
N VAL A 122 6.85 -15.79 -5.51
CA VAL A 122 5.41 -15.89 -5.31
C VAL A 122 4.68 -15.24 -6.48
N VAL A 123 3.59 -15.88 -6.91
CA VAL A 123 2.59 -15.28 -7.79
C VAL A 123 1.23 -15.45 -7.11
N ALA A 124 0.51 -14.35 -6.88
CA ALA A 124 -0.83 -14.39 -6.30
C ALA A 124 -1.78 -13.42 -7.00
N GLY A 125 -3.03 -13.84 -7.16
CA GLY A 125 -4.11 -12.93 -7.50
C GLY A 125 -4.59 -12.18 -6.25
N GLY A 126 -5.08 -10.96 -6.45
CA GLY A 126 -5.72 -10.18 -5.39
C GLY A 126 -6.95 -9.45 -5.87
N THR A 127 -7.50 -8.58 -5.02
CA THR A 127 -8.59 -7.66 -5.36
C THR A 127 -8.25 -6.26 -4.85
N VAL A 128 -8.37 -5.24 -5.70
CA VAL A 128 -8.18 -3.84 -5.31
C VAL A 128 -9.36 -3.39 -4.45
N THR A 129 -9.13 -3.13 -3.17
CA THR A 129 -10.19 -2.75 -2.22
C THR A 129 -10.17 -1.28 -1.83
N GLU A 130 -9.05 -0.59 -2.02
CA GLU A 130 -8.90 0.84 -1.75
C GLU A 130 -7.97 1.48 -2.77
N ARG A 131 -8.14 2.78 -3.00
CA ARG A 131 -7.33 3.60 -3.91
C ARG A 131 -7.07 4.97 -3.28
N ASN A 132 -6.08 5.70 -3.80
CA ASN A 132 -5.70 7.03 -3.32
C ASN A 132 -5.36 7.05 -1.82
N THR A 133 -4.63 6.03 -1.39
CA THR A 133 -4.27 5.85 0.01
C THR A 133 -2.85 6.37 0.28
N THR A 134 -2.43 6.32 1.54
CA THR A 134 -1.04 6.56 1.95
C THR A 134 -0.13 5.37 1.60
N ALA A 135 1.18 5.54 1.76
CA ALA A 135 2.17 4.50 1.48
C ALA A 135 2.22 3.38 2.54
N ALA A 136 1.60 3.58 3.71
CA ALA A 136 1.53 2.61 4.79
C ALA A 136 0.07 2.38 5.21
N PHE A 137 -0.19 1.32 5.97
CA PHE A 137 -1.46 1.13 6.65
C PHE A 137 -1.47 1.93 7.96
N ASP A 138 -2.61 2.57 8.24
CA ASP A 138 -2.87 3.07 9.58
C ASP A 138 -3.30 1.88 10.43
N THR A 139 -2.50 1.54 11.44
CA THR A 139 -2.78 0.44 12.37
C THR A 139 -2.84 0.92 13.81
N GLU A 140 -3.61 0.21 14.63
CA GLU A 140 -3.68 0.43 16.07
C GLU A 140 -3.86 -0.88 16.82
N THR A 141 -3.45 -0.88 18.08
CA THR A 141 -3.76 -1.95 19.03
C THR A 141 -5.20 -1.82 19.51
N THR A 142 -6.03 -2.82 19.23
CA THR A 142 -7.40 -2.93 19.77
C THR A 142 -7.47 -4.08 20.76
N THR A 143 -7.85 -3.80 22.01
CA THR A 143 -8.16 -4.83 23.01
C THR A 143 -9.63 -5.23 22.91
N VAL A 144 -9.91 -6.52 22.97
CA VAL A 144 -11.27 -7.07 23.03
C VAL A 144 -11.34 -8.20 24.06
N THR A 145 -12.51 -8.45 24.61
CA THR A 145 -12.80 -9.68 25.35
C THR A 145 -13.79 -10.51 24.56
N VAL A 146 -13.44 -11.77 24.31
CA VAL A 146 -14.30 -12.75 23.67
C VAL A 146 -14.82 -13.76 24.70
N GLU A 147 -16.09 -14.13 24.58
CA GLU A 147 -16.72 -15.19 25.37
C GLU A 147 -16.81 -16.47 24.54
N THR A 148 -16.47 -17.61 25.16
CA THR A 148 -16.54 -18.92 24.51
C THR A 148 -16.76 -20.04 25.53
N THR A 149 -17.22 -21.20 25.04
CA THR A 149 -17.31 -22.45 25.80
C THR A 149 -16.48 -23.49 25.09
N VAL A 150 -15.52 -24.08 25.79
CA VAL A 150 -14.59 -25.08 25.24
C VAL A 150 -14.45 -26.27 26.18
N ASP A 151 -13.92 -27.39 25.67
CA ASP A 151 -13.52 -28.53 26.50
C ASP A 151 -12.48 -28.13 27.55
N ASP A 152 -12.50 -28.76 28.72
CA ASP A 152 -11.59 -28.50 29.84
C ASP A 152 -10.10 -28.65 29.46
N SER A 153 -9.81 -29.54 28.50
CA SER A 153 -8.46 -29.70 27.95
C SER A 153 -8.00 -28.49 27.14
N VAL A 154 -8.90 -27.83 26.40
CA VAL A 154 -8.60 -26.59 25.67
C VAL A 154 -8.49 -25.44 26.66
N ALA A 155 -9.42 -25.35 27.62
CA ALA A 155 -9.41 -24.32 28.65
C ALA A 155 -8.10 -24.30 29.45
N SER A 156 -7.58 -25.49 29.78
CA SER A 156 -6.32 -25.66 30.51
C SER A 156 -5.07 -25.36 29.66
N ALA A 157 -5.19 -25.38 28.33
CA ALA A 157 -4.09 -25.09 27.42
C ALA A 157 -3.91 -23.59 27.16
N ILE A 158 -5.00 -22.82 27.24
CA ILE A 158 -5.00 -21.37 26.98
C ILE A 158 -4.29 -20.64 28.12
N SER A 159 -3.31 -19.81 27.78
CA SER A 159 -2.53 -19.01 28.73
C SER A 159 -2.37 -17.57 28.27
N SER A 160 -2.26 -16.65 29.23
CA SER A 160 -1.82 -15.28 28.93
C SER A 160 -0.39 -15.30 28.39
N GLY A 161 -0.15 -14.54 27.33
CA GLY A 161 1.10 -14.54 26.57
C GLY A 161 1.06 -15.45 25.34
N ASP A 162 0.01 -16.26 25.17
CA ASP A 162 -0.15 -17.04 23.95
C ASP A 162 -0.39 -16.13 22.74
N GLU A 163 0.16 -16.53 21.60
CA GLU A 163 0.13 -15.73 20.38
C GLU A 163 -0.48 -16.54 19.23
N GLN A 164 -1.45 -15.92 18.56
CA GLN A 164 -1.84 -16.35 17.23
C GLN A 164 -0.87 -15.71 16.24
N ARG A 165 -0.18 -16.56 15.49
CA ARG A 165 0.81 -16.14 14.49
C ARG A 165 0.35 -16.52 13.10
N PHE A 166 0.60 -15.62 12.16
CA PHE A 166 0.59 -15.95 10.75
C PHE A 166 2.03 -15.88 10.25
N GLN A 167 2.61 -17.04 9.97
CA GLN A 167 4.05 -17.20 9.73
C GLN A 167 4.87 -16.64 10.92
N GLU A 168 5.79 -15.71 10.67
CA GLU A 168 6.62 -15.08 11.71
C GLU A 168 5.96 -13.84 12.34
N THR A 169 4.76 -13.46 11.89
CA THR A 169 4.04 -12.27 12.39
C THR A 169 2.99 -12.65 13.43
N THR A 170 3.11 -12.10 14.63
CA THR A 170 2.04 -12.17 15.64
C THR A 170 0.89 -11.27 15.21
N VAL A 171 -0.31 -11.86 15.05
CA VAL A 171 -1.52 -11.16 14.59
C VAL A 171 -2.57 -11.01 15.70
N ALA A 172 -2.44 -11.75 16.80
CA ALA A 172 -3.17 -11.52 18.05
C ALA A 172 -2.38 -12.09 19.23
N THR A 173 -2.55 -11.47 20.40
CA THR A 173 -1.96 -11.94 21.66
C THR A 173 -3.05 -12.09 22.71
N ILE A 174 -3.05 -13.21 23.43
CA ILE A 174 -3.88 -13.40 24.61
C ILE A 174 -3.23 -12.68 25.78
N THR A 175 -3.95 -11.74 26.39
CA THR A 175 -3.44 -10.92 27.51
C THR A 175 -4.18 -11.17 28.82
N GLY A 176 -5.25 -11.96 28.79
CA GLY A 176 -6.00 -12.33 29.98
C GLY A 176 -6.97 -13.48 29.70
N VAL A 177 -7.20 -14.31 30.70
CA VAL A 177 -8.08 -15.48 30.62
C VAL A 177 -8.81 -15.61 31.95
N ASP A 178 -10.13 -15.48 31.95
CA ASP A 178 -10.97 -15.78 33.08
C ASP A 178 -11.78 -17.05 32.77
N THR A 179 -11.57 -18.10 33.57
CA THR A 179 -12.18 -19.42 33.36
C THR A 179 -13.19 -19.73 34.46
N THR A 180 -14.39 -20.14 34.06
CA THR A 180 -15.42 -20.65 34.97
C THR A 180 -15.86 -22.04 34.51
N SER A 181 -15.84 -23.02 35.40
CA SER A 181 -16.35 -24.36 35.08
C SER A 181 -17.84 -24.29 34.71
N GLU A 182 -18.19 -24.80 33.54
CA GLU A 182 -19.59 -24.95 33.13
C GLU A 182 -20.15 -26.30 33.60
N ASN A 183 -19.36 -27.36 33.39
CA ASN A 183 -19.65 -28.72 33.85
C ASN A 183 -18.33 -29.50 34.06
N THR A 184 -18.38 -30.82 34.20
CA THR A 184 -17.19 -31.65 34.44
C THR A 184 -16.27 -31.83 33.23
N THR A 185 -16.68 -31.36 32.06
CA THR A 185 -15.96 -31.54 30.78
C THR A 185 -15.75 -30.25 30.00
N HIS A 186 -16.50 -29.19 30.31
CA HIS A 186 -16.45 -27.91 29.61
C HIS A 186 -16.29 -26.74 30.59
N ALA A 187 -15.66 -25.68 30.09
CA ALA A 187 -15.50 -24.41 30.79
C ALA A 187 -15.95 -23.24 29.90
N ASN A 188 -16.50 -22.22 30.55
CA ASN A 188 -16.78 -20.91 29.96
C ASN A 188 -15.57 -20.01 30.19
N LEU A 189 -15.10 -19.36 29.12
CA LEU A 189 -13.93 -18.51 29.13
C LEU A 189 -14.29 -17.11 28.65
N ASN A 190 -13.80 -16.11 29.39
CA ASN A 190 -13.63 -14.76 28.87
C ASN A 190 -12.15 -14.55 28.57
N VAL A 191 -11.81 -14.50 27.28
CA VAL A 191 -10.43 -14.36 26.81
C VAL A 191 -10.22 -12.92 26.34
N THR A 192 -9.29 -12.22 26.97
CA THR A 192 -8.89 -10.88 26.53
C THR A 192 -7.79 -11.00 25.49
N LEU A 193 -8.05 -10.46 24.30
CA LEU A 193 -7.18 -10.45 23.14
C LEU A 193 -6.71 -9.02 22.87
N THR A 194 -5.44 -8.90 22.53
CA THR A 194 -4.85 -7.69 21.96
C THR A 194 -4.61 -7.94 20.47
N LEU A 195 -5.30 -7.18 19.62
CA LEU A 195 -5.28 -7.30 18.17
C LEU A 195 -4.51 -6.14 17.55
N GLU A 196 -3.68 -6.41 16.54
CA GLU A 196 -3.23 -5.35 15.63
C GLU A 196 -4.29 -5.16 14.54
N THR A 197 -4.93 -4.00 14.53
CA THR A 197 -6.07 -3.71 13.66
C THR A 197 -5.73 -2.64 12.64
N ARG A 198 -6.24 -2.77 11.42
CA ARG A 198 -6.15 -1.74 10.39
C ARG A 198 -7.30 -0.75 10.53
N LEU A 199 -7.00 0.54 10.55
CA LEU A 199 -7.98 1.61 10.52
C LEU A 199 -8.47 1.86 9.09
N VAL A 200 -9.77 1.68 8.86
CA VAL A 200 -10.44 2.06 7.62
C VAL A 200 -11.44 3.15 7.96
N ASN A 201 -11.18 4.38 7.50
CA ASN A 201 -11.95 5.57 7.86
C ASN A 201 -12.13 5.73 9.39
N GLY A 202 -11.06 5.47 10.16
CA GLY A 202 -11.07 5.55 11.63
C GLY A 202 -11.79 4.41 12.35
N THR A 203 -12.29 3.39 11.64
CA THR A 203 -12.86 2.18 12.25
C THR A 203 -11.82 1.05 12.20
N PRO A 204 -11.53 0.33 13.30
CA PRO A 204 -10.60 -0.79 13.26
C PRO A 204 -11.24 -2.03 12.64
N TYR A 205 -10.49 -2.65 11.74
CA TYR A 205 -10.79 -3.90 11.06
C TYR A 205 -9.75 -4.96 11.42
N TYR A 206 -10.24 -6.18 11.57
CA TYR A 206 -9.44 -7.38 11.80
C TYR A 206 -10.01 -8.51 10.96
N GLY A 207 -9.18 -9.28 10.23
CA GLY A 207 -9.64 -10.35 9.35
C GLY A 207 -10.60 -9.92 8.22
N GLY A 208 -10.57 -8.64 7.83
CA GLY A 208 -11.45 -8.04 6.82
C GLY A 208 -12.85 -7.64 7.29
N SER A 209 -13.11 -7.69 8.59
CA SER A 209 -14.38 -7.23 9.18
C SER A 209 -14.12 -6.23 10.31
N PRO A 210 -15.04 -5.27 10.54
CA PRO A 210 -14.89 -4.32 11.62
C PRO A 210 -14.92 -5.04 12.98
N VAL A 211 -14.15 -4.54 13.94
CA VAL A 211 -14.16 -5.05 15.31
C VAL A 211 -15.38 -4.48 16.06
N ARG A 212 -16.40 -5.32 16.28
CA ARG A 212 -17.70 -4.96 16.85
C ARG A 212 -18.17 -6.04 17.84
N LEU A 213 -18.96 -5.63 18.83
CA LEU A 213 -19.67 -6.55 19.72
C LEU A 213 -20.53 -7.52 18.91
N GLY A 214 -20.63 -8.76 19.38
CA GLY A 214 -21.40 -9.84 18.74
C GLY A 214 -20.70 -10.52 17.56
N ARG A 215 -19.48 -10.10 17.22
CA ARG A 215 -18.70 -10.75 16.16
C ARG A 215 -17.92 -11.93 16.74
N THR A 216 -17.95 -13.06 16.05
CA THR A 216 -17.08 -14.20 16.35
C THR A 216 -15.67 -14.01 15.79
N LEU A 217 -14.66 -14.29 16.61
CA LEU A 217 -13.25 -14.39 16.23
C LEU A 217 -12.78 -15.83 16.40
N ALA A 218 -12.06 -16.35 15.41
CA ALA A 218 -11.36 -17.61 15.50
C ALA A 218 -9.91 -17.34 15.95
N VAL A 219 -9.52 -17.98 17.04
CA VAL A 219 -8.17 -17.94 17.59
C VAL A 219 -7.55 -19.31 17.41
N GLU A 220 -6.43 -19.36 16.69
CA GLU A 220 -5.70 -20.59 16.39
C GLU A 220 -4.25 -20.41 16.82
N THR A 221 -3.75 -21.36 17.60
CA THR A 221 -2.35 -21.46 18.01
C THR A 221 -1.80 -22.83 17.58
N ASN A 222 -0.51 -23.07 17.83
CA ASN A 222 0.07 -24.39 17.60
C ASN A 222 -0.51 -25.50 18.51
N GLY A 223 -1.17 -25.13 19.62
CA GLY A 223 -1.62 -26.07 20.64
C GLY A 223 -3.13 -26.25 20.74
N TYR A 224 -3.91 -25.28 20.28
CA TYR A 224 -5.37 -25.27 20.38
C TYR A 224 -5.99 -24.27 19.40
N GLU A 225 -7.29 -24.44 19.18
CA GLU A 225 -8.14 -23.49 18.48
C GLU A 225 -9.44 -23.28 19.25
N PHE A 226 -10.02 -22.09 19.16
CA PHE A 226 -11.38 -21.82 19.62
C PHE A 226 -12.01 -20.66 18.85
N GLU A 227 -13.34 -20.61 18.86
CA GLU A 227 -14.10 -19.46 18.38
C GLU A 227 -14.78 -18.77 19.55
N GLY A 228 -14.74 -17.43 19.61
CA GLY A 228 -15.36 -16.65 20.68
C GLY A 228 -16.05 -15.40 20.17
N GLU A 229 -17.17 -15.04 20.79
CA GLU A 229 -17.97 -13.85 20.46
C GLU A 229 -17.43 -12.63 21.22
N ILE A 230 -17.19 -11.51 20.53
CA ILE A 230 -16.75 -10.27 21.17
C ILE A 230 -17.88 -9.72 22.06
N ILE A 231 -17.65 -9.72 23.37
CA ILE A 231 -18.56 -9.16 24.39
C ILE A 231 -18.09 -7.80 24.94
N GLN A 232 -16.82 -7.45 24.74
CA GLN A 232 -16.24 -6.16 25.16
C GLN A 232 -15.15 -5.67 24.19
N ARG A 233 -15.00 -4.34 24.07
CA ARG A 233 -13.94 -3.61 23.34
C ARG A 233 -13.52 -2.38 24.13
#